data_AF-A0A645GZR4-F1
#
_entry.id   AF-A0A645GZR4-F1
#
_cell.length_a   1.000
_cell.length_b   1.000
_cell.length_c   1.000
_cell.angle_alpha   90.00
_cell.angle_beta   90.00
_cell.angle_gamma   90.00
#
_symmetry.space_group_name_H-M   'P 1'
#
loop_
_entity.id
_entity.type
_entity.pdbx_description
1 polymer ?
#
loop_
_entity_poly.entity_id
_entity_poly.type
_entity_poly.pdbx_seq_one_letter_code
_entity_poly.pdbx_strand_id
1 'polypeptide(L)'
;MLDVNNMKNRSEFISKAVDFYIGYLGAKDSTTYLSKILVGTVESALKEAERKTSNNIFRLSVELAMMMNILAAGLEIDDAELEKLRARCIKEIRKTKGNITMEQALEYQRGEK
;
A
#
# COMPACT_ATOMS: atom_id res chain seq x y z
N MET A 1 35.97 -9.72 39.49
CA MET A 1 35.96 -9.83 38.01
C MET A 1 36.28 -11.24 37.50
N LEU A 2 35.77 -12.31 38.13
CA LEU A 2 35.70 -13.67 37.54
C LEU A 2 34.51 -14.48 38.10
N ASP A 3 33.62 -13.85 38.87
CA ASP A 3 32.58 -14.53 39.67
C ASP A 3 31.17 -14.51 39.06
N VAL A 4 30.96 -13.90 37.90
CA VAL A 4 29.60 -13.77 37.34
C VAL A 4 29.15 -15.05 36.61
N ASN A 5 30.06 -15.98 36.29
CA ASN A 5 29.76 -17.15 35.44
C ASN A 5 30.47 -18.46 35.82
N ASN A 6 30.92 -18.62 37.07
CA ASN A 6 31.55 -19.85 37.56
C ASN A 6 32.71 -20.36 36.67
N MET A 7 33.58 -19.43 36.22
CA MET A 7 34.67 -19.75 35.30
C MET A 7 35.94 -20.09 36.10
N LYS A 8 36.58 -21.22 35.76
CA LYS A 8 37.64 -21.80 36.59
C LYS A 8 38.96 -21.05 36.48
N ASN A 9 39.22 -20.39 35.36
CA ASN A 9 40.45 -19.63 35.15
C ASN A 9 40.30 -18.58 34.02
N ARG A 10 41.29 -17.69 33.93
CA ARG A 10 41.37 -16.62 32.93
C ARG A 10 41.32 -17.12 31.48
N SER A 11 41.92 -18.28 31.21
CA SER A 11 41.94 -18.87 29.87
C SER A 11 40.55 -19.35 29.44
N GLU A 12 39.79 -19.96 30.35
CA GLU A 12 38.39 -20.35 30.09
C GLU A 12 37.51 -19.12 29.80
N PHE A 13 37.74 -18.02 30.54
CA PHE A 13 37.05 -16.75 30.27
C PHE A 13 37.38 -16.19 28.88
N ILE A 14 38.66 -16.16 28.50
CA ILE A 14 39.08 -15.66 27.19
C ILE A 14 38.50 -16.53 26.06
N SER A 15 38.54 -17.86 26.21
CA SER A 15 37.99 -18.77 25.20
C SER A 15 36.50 -18.53 24.97
N LYS A 16 35.69 -18.47 26.05
CA LYS A 16 34.26 -18.22 25.94
C LYS A 16 33.93 -16.84 25.36
N ALA A 17 34.75 -15.83 25.67
CA ALA A 17 34.59 -14.49 25.09
C ALA A 17 34.88 -14.48 23.57
N VAL A 18 35.89 -15.23 23.12
CA VAL A 18 36.22 -15.38 21.70
C VAL A 18 35.11 -16.16 20.98
N ASP A 19 34.63 -17.27 21.53
CA ASP A 19 33.54 -18.07 20.95
C ASP A 19 32.26 -17.24 20.82
N PHE A 20 31.92 -16.44 21.84
CA PHE A 20 30.80 -15.50 21.80
C PHE A 20 30.97 -14.47 20.68
N TYR A 21 32.17 -13.90 20.52
CA TYR A 21 32.41 -12.88 19.50
C TYR A 21 32.37 -13.44 18.07
N ILE A 22 32.89 -14.66 17.86
CA ILE A 22 32.76 -15.37 16.57
C ILE A 22 31.28 -15.63 16.27
N GLY A 23 30.52 -16.12 17.25
CA GLY A 23 29.07 -16.29 17.13
C GLY A 23 28.34 -14.97 16.84
N TYR A 24 28.73 -13.88 17.48
CA TYR A 24 28.20 -12.54 17.24
C TYR A 24 28.51 -12.04 15.83
N LEU A 25 29.73 -12.22 15.32
CA LEU A 25 30.09 -11.84 13.94
C LEU A 25 29.27 -12.63 12.91
N GLY A 26 29.13 -13.95 13.10
CA GLY A 26 28.30 -14.78 12.23
C GLY A 26 26.81 -14.42 12.30
N ALA A 27 26.30 -14.08 13.49
CA ALA A 27 24.92 -13.63 13.69
C ALA A 27 24.68 -12.23 13.11
N LYS A 28 25.67 -11.33 13.19
CA LYS A 28 25.60 -9.98 12.63
C LYS A 28 25.54 -10.02 11.11
N ASP A 29 26.34 -10.88 10.47
CA ASP A 29 26.30 -11.08 9.03
C ASP A 29 25.01 -11.77 8.58
N SER A 30 24.55 -12.81 9.29
CA SER A 30 23.29 -13.49 8.96
C SER A 30 22.07 -12.60 9.17
N THR A 31 22.04 -11.79 10.23
CA THR A 31 20.99 -10.80 10.46
C THR A 31 21.02 -9.71 9.38
N THR A 32 22.19 -9.18 9.03
CA THR A 32 22.33 -8.17 7.98
C THR A 32 21.90 -8.71 6.62
N TYR A 33 22.29 -9.95 6.30
CA TYR A 33 21.89 -10.63 5.07
C TYR A 33 20.39 -10.91 5.02
N LEU A 34 19.82 -11.42 6.11
CA LEU A 34 18.38 -11.66 6.23
C LEU A 34 17.59 -10.35 6.13
N SER A 35 18.05 -9.26 6.76
CA SER A 35 17.44 -7.94 6.64
C SER A 35 17.45 -7.43 5.20
N LYS A 36 18.56 -7.62 4.46
CA LYS A 36 18.65 -7.24 3.04
C LYS A 36 17.66 -8.04 2.17
N ILE A 37 17.57 -9.35 2.38
CA ILE A 37 16.59 -10.19 1.69
C ILE A 37 15.18 -9.74 2.00
N LEU A 38 14.86 -9.52 3.29
CA LEU A 38 13.53 -9.10 3.71
C LEU A 38 13.13 -7.77 3.06
N VAL A 39 14.02 -6.77 3.05
CA VAL A 39 13.79 -5.50 2.37
C VAL A 39 13.56 -5.73 0.87
N GLY A 40 14.41 -6.51 0.20
CA GLY A 40 14.25 -6.83 -1.22
C GLY A 40 12.94 -7.56 -1.53
N THR A 41 12.50 -8.47 -0.66
CA THR A 41 11.21 -9.17 -0.79
C THR A 41 10.04 -8.20 -0.60
N VAL A 42 10.10 -7.31 0.40
CA VAL A 42 9.07 -6.29 0.63
C VAL A 42 8.98 -5.32 -0.56
N GLU A 43 10.11 -4.83 -1.06
CA GLU A 43 10.16 -3.96 -2.24
C GLU A 43 9.61 -4.66 -3.48
N SER A 44 9.92 -5.95 -3.67
CA SER A 44 9.42 -6.73 -4.79
C SER A 44 7.91 -6.95 -4.70
N ALA A 45 7.40 -7.29 -3.52
CA ALA A 45 5.97 -7.45 -3.27
C ALA A 45 5.22 -6.13 -3.49
N LEU A 46 5.79 -5.00 -3.04
CA LEU A 46 5.22 -3.68 -3.26
C LEU A 46 5.15 -3.33 -4.75
N LYS A 47 6.24 -3.53 -5.50
CA LYS A 47 6.27 -3.32 -6.96
C LYS A 47 5.25 -4.19 -7.68
N GLU A 48 5.09 -5.45 -7.26
CA GLU A 48 4.08 -6.32 -7.85
C GLU A 48 2.66 -5.85 -7.57
N ALA A 49 2.39 -5.37 -6.35
CA ALA A 49 1.11 -4.79 -5.96
C ALA A 49 0.81 -3.50 -6.75
N GLU A 50 1.79 -2.60 -6.89
CA GLU A 50 1.67 -1.39 -7.70
C GLU A 50 1.36 -1.70 -9.17
N ARG A 51 2.05 -2.71 -9.74
CA ARG A 51 1.80 -3.16 -11.11
C ARG A 51 0.39 -3.75 -11.27
N LYS A 52 -0.04 -4.61 -10.35
CA LYS A 52 -1.39 -5.19 -10.34
C LYS A 52 -2.46 -4.09 -10.23
N THR A 53 -2.28 -3.14 -9.32
CA THR A 53 -3.15 -1.97 -9.16
C THR A 53 -3.21 -1.13 -10.43
N SER A 54 -2.06 -0.80 -11.03
CA SER A 54 -2.00 0.00 -12.27
C SER A 54 -2.73 -0.69 -13.42
N ASN A 55 -2.53 -2.00 -13.59
CA ASN A 55 -3.24 -2.79 -14.60
C ASN A 55 -4.76 -2.83 -14.36
N ASN A 56 -5.19 -2.93 -13.10
CA ASN A 56 -6.60 -2.89 -12.74
C ASN A 56 -7.21 -1.52 -13.03
N ILE A 57 -6.52 -0.43 -12.66
CA ILE A 57 -6.95 0.94 -12.96
C ILE A 57 -7.05 1.16 -14.47
N PHE A 58 -6.10 0.65 -15.25
CA PHE A 58 -6.14 0.74 -16.71
C PHE A 58 -7.37 0.04 -17.29
N ARG A 59 -7.61 -1.22 -16.91
CA ARG A 59 -8.80 -1.96 -17.35
C ARG A 59 -10.10 -1.26 -16.96
N LEU A 60 -10.20 -0.79 -15.71
CA LEU A 60 -11.35 -0.05 -15.24
C LEU A 60 -11.55 1.26 -16.01
N SER A 61 -10.45 1.95 -16.37
CA SER A 61 -10.50 3.19 -17.15
C SER A 61 -11.00 2.95 -18.57
N VAL A 62 -10.66 1.82 -19.19
CA VAL A 62 -11.21 1.41 -20.50
C VAL A 62 -12.71 1.19 -20.39
N GLU A 63 -13.18 0.41 -19.41
CA GLU A 63 -14.62 0.17 -19.20
C GLU A 63 -15.39 1.47 -18.89
N LEU A 64 -14.83 2.35 -18.05
CA LEU A 64 -15.40 3.68 -17.76
C LEU A 64 -15.49 4.55 -19.02
N ALA A 65 -14.47 4.55 -19.87
CA ALA A 65 -14.49 5.28 -21.13
C ALA A 65 -15.56 4.74 -22.09
N MET A 66 -15.71 3.42 -22.19
CA MET A 66 -16.76 2.80 -22.98
C MET A 66 -18.15 3.16 -22.45
N MET A 67 -18.38 3.05 -21.13
CA MET A 67 -19.63 3.45 -20.51
C MET A 67 -19.95 4.94 -20.74
N MET A 68 -18.96 5.84 -20.61
CA MET A 68 -19.15 7.26 -20.89
C MET A 68 -19.58 7.51 -22.34
N ASN A 69 -18.98 6.81 -23.32
CA ASN A 69 -19.37 6.94 -24.72
C ASN A 69 -20.78 6.39 -25.00
N ILE A 70 -21.13 5.25 -24.41
CA ILE A 70 -22.47 4.66 -24.55
C ILE A 70 -23.53 5.61 -23.96
N LEU A 71 -23.27 6.17 -22.76
CA LEU A 71 -24.18 7.12 -22.12
C LEU A 71 -24.30 8.41 -22.93
N ALA A 72 -23.19 8.97 -23.42
CA ALA A 72 -23.22 10.18 -24.24
C ALA A 72 -23.97 9.98 -25.57
N ALA A 73 -23.91 8.78 -26.16
CA ALA A 73 -24.67 8.46 -27.36
C ALA A 73 -26.17 8.22 -27.07
N GLY A 74 -26.51 7.74 -25.87
CA GLY A 74 -27.89 7.38 -25.50
C GLY A 74 -28.65 8.46 -24.72
N LEU A 75 -27.96 9.44 -24.15
CA LEU A 75 -28.52 10.51 -23.34
C LEU A 75 -28.20 11.85 -23.99
N GLU A 76 -29.24 12.63 -24.30
CA GLU A 76 -29.13 13.99 -24.84
C GLU A 76 -28.73 14.99 -23.73
N ILE A 77 -27.54 14.82 -23.16
CA ILE A 77 -27.00 15.68 -22.11
C ILE A 77 -26.24 16.84 -22.76
N ASP A 78 -26.54 18.08 -22.37
CA ASP A 78 -25.77 19.23 -22.82
C ASP A 78 -24.48 19.44 -22.01
N ASP A 79 -23.53 20.20 -22.57
CA ASP A 79 -22.22 20.45 -21.94
C ASP A 79 -22.34 21.15 -20.58
N ALA A 80 -23.36 21.98 -20.37
CA ALA A 80 -23.55 22.73 -19.13
C ALA A 80 -24.08 21.82 -18.00
N GLU A 81 -24.99 20.91 -18.31
CA GLU A 81 -25.47 19.87 -17.41
C GLU A 81 -24.34 18.93 -17.00
N LEU A 82 -23.50 18.51 -17.95
CA LEU A 82 -22.35 17.65 -17.68
C LEU A 82 -21.34 18.33 -16.75
N GLU A 83 -21.03 19.61 -16.98
CA GLU A 83 -20.07 20.34 -16.15
C GLU A 83 -20.62 20.59 -14.74
N LYS A 84 -21.92 20.91 -14.62
CA LYS A 84 -22.59 21.04 -13.32
C LYS A 84 -22.56 19.72 -12.54
N LEU A 85 -22.83 18.60 -13.22
CA LEU A 85 -22.76 17.26 -12.63
C LEU A 85 -21.33 16.94 -12.16
N ARG A 86 -20.32 17.22 -12.99
CA ARG A 86 -18.91 17.00 -12.65
C ARG A 86 -18.49 17.80 -11.42
N ALA A 87 -18.78 19.10 -11.39
CA ALA A 87 -18.45 19.97 -10.26
C ALA A 87 -19.09 19.46 -8.95
N ARG A 88 -20.35 19.01 -9.01
CA ARG A 88 -21.04 18.39 -7.87
C ARG A 88 -20.35 17.10 -7.43
N CYS A 89 -20.09 16.17 -8.34
CA CYS A 89 -19.45 14.90 -8.02
C CYS A 89 -18.08 15.12 -7.34
N ILE A 90 -17.29 16.07 -7.82
CA ILE A 90 -16.01 16.45 -7.17
C ILE A 90 -16.26 16.96 -5.74
N LYS A 91 -17.25 17.83 -5.54
CA LYS A 91 -17.60 18.37 -4.22
C LYS A 91 -18.04 17.26 -3.26
N GLU A 92 -18.88 16.33 -3.72
CA GLU A 92 -19.33 15.21 -2.90
C GLU A 92 -18.18 14.26 -2.55
N ILE A 93 -17.32 13.88 -3.51
CA ILE A 93 -16.13 13.05 -3.23
C ILE A 93 -15.25 13.69 -2.17
N ARG A 94 -15.02 15.01 -2.27
CA ARG A 94 -14.23 15.77 -1.28
C ARG A 94 -14.89 15.76 0.10
N LYS A 95 -16.20 15.93 0.15
CA LYS A 95 -16.98 15.95 1.40
C LYS A 95 -17.03 14.57 2.06
N THR A 96 -17.19 13.51 1.28
CA THR A 96 -17.38 12.14 1.79
C THR A 96 -16.09 11.31 1.85
N LYS A 97 -14.95 11.92 1.50
CA LYS A 97 -13.64 11.24 1.41
C LYS A 97 -13.67 10.01 0.50
N GLY A 98 -14.44 10.10 -0.59
CA GLY A 98 -14.58 9.03 -1.57
C GLY A 98 -15.70 8.02 -1.30
N ASN A 99 -16.42 8.12 -0.18
CA ASN A 99 -17.59 7.26 0.08
C ASN A 99 -18.86 7.88 -0.51
N ILE A 100 -19.20 7.48 -1.74
CA ILE A 100 -20.47 7.85 -2.37
C ILE A 100 -21.29 6.58 -2.54
N THR A 101 -22.54 6.62 -2.09
CA THR A 101 -23.47 5.52 -2.31
C THR A 101 -24.47 5.85 -3.41
N MET A 102 -25.05 4.81 -4.02
CA MET A 102 -26.05 4.97 -5.07
C MET A 102 -27.32 5.64 -4.54
N GLU A 103 -27.70 5.36 -3.29
CA GLU A 103 -28.83 5.98 -2.61
C GLU A 103 -28.65 7.50 -2.53
N GLN A 104 -27.46 7.97 -2.15
CA GLN A 104 -27.15 9.40 -2.09
C GLN A 104 -27.18 10.06 -3.48
N ALA A 105 -26.80 9.32 -4.53
CA ALA A 105 -26.92 9.80 -5.88
C ALA A 105 -28.39 9.89 -6.32
N LEU A 106 -29.21 8.88 -5.98
CA LEU A 106 -30.63 8.80 -6.30
C LEU A 106 -31.46 9.88 -5.58
N GLU A 107 -31.26 10.08 -4.28
CA GLU A 107 -31.93 11.15 -3.50
C GLU A 107 -31.79 12.49 -4.22
N TYR A 108 -30.58 12.81 -4.67
CA TYR A 108 -30.35 14.05 -5.40
C TYR A 108 -31.04 14.10 -6.76
N GLN A 109 -30.98 13.02 -7.56
CA GLN A 109 -31.63 13.03 -8.88
C GLN A 109 -33.15 13.14 -8.77
N ARG A 110 -33.73 12.72 -7.64
CA ARG A 110 -35.15 12.89 -7.32
C ARG A 110 -35.49 14.29 -6.78
N GLY A 111 -34.49 15.15 -6.58
CA GLY A 111 -34.67 16.46 -5.96
C GLY A 111 -34.91 16.42 -4.46
N GLU A 112 -34.57 15.31 -3.79
CA GLU A 112 -34.79 15.11 -2.35
C GLU A 112 -33.72 15.79 -1.47
N LYS A 113 -32.88 16.67 -2.03
CA LYS A 113 -31.87 17.49 -1.33
C LYS A 113 -31.58 18.82 -2.01
#